data_AF-A0A0D0CF88-F1
#
_entry.id   AF-A0A0D0CF88-F1
#
_cell.length_a   1.000
_cell.length_b   1.000
_cell.length_c   1.000
_cell.angle_alpha   90.00
_cell.angle_beta   90.00
_cell.angle_gamma   90.00
#
_symmetry.space_group_name_H-M   'P 1'
#
loop_
_entity.id
_entity.type
_entity.pdbx_description
1 polymer ?
#
loop_
_entity_poly.entity_id
_entity_poly.type
_entity_poly.pdbx_seq_one_letter_code
_entity_poly.pdbx_strand_id
1 'polypeptide(L)'
;MSSYCFLVKDGDVTFCSSDDILFRVHKVNLEVVSTGFPPASLSLDETDVVKIEENAATLRLFFHFIYPGRPLPDLMSTSFELIHSVVTAADKWGMYHAMEICFLYLRKFVSTHPVDILRVAGRNDCGHLIAATAPYLVHLPITTIAAFGLSRSMCIRWVIQLFCTYDQ
;
A
#
# COMPACT_ATOMS: atom_id res chain seq x y z
N MET A 1 20.18 7.25 -21.08
CA MET A 1 19.29 8.43 -21.09
C MET A 1 18.23 8.17 -20.06
N SER A 2 18.23 8.86 -18.91
CA SER A 2 17.11 8.72 -17.95
C SER A 2 15.86 9.31 -18.58
N SER A 3 14.81 8.50 -18.68
CA SER A 3 13.51 8.94 -19.16
C SER A 3 12.79 9.67 -18.03
N TYR A 4 12.52 10.96 -18.22
CA TYR A 4 11.80 11.76 -17.23
C TYR A 4 10.30 11.47 -17.31
N CYS A 5 9.66 11.14 -16.18
CA CYS A 5 8.21 11.03 -16.05
C CYS A 5 7.72 12.12 -15.10
N PHE A 6 7.49 13.32 -15.63
CA PHE A 6 7.00 14.43 -14.82
C PHE A 6 5.54 14.20 -14.41
N LEU A 7 5.29 13.88 -13.14
CA LEU A 7 3.95 13.93 -12.56
C LEU A 7 3.47 15.36 -12.35
N VAL A 8 4.40 16.28 -12.03
CA VAL A 8 4.19 17.73 -11.98
C VAL A 8 5.48 18.47 -12.36
N LYS A 9 5.37 19.60 -13.05
CA LYS A 9 6.52 20.34 -13.61
C LYS A 9 7.24 21.23 -12.58
N ASP A 10 6.53 21.65 -11.55
CA ASP A 10 6.95 22.59 -10.49
C ASP A 10 7.29 21.89 -9.17
N GLY A 11 7.39 20.55 -9.15
CA GLY A 11 7.79 19.80 -7.95
C GLY A 11 9.19 20.16 -7.46
N ASP A 12 9.34 20.29 -6.15
CA ASP A 12 10.53 20.74 -5.41
C ASP A 12 11.38 19.59 -4.84
N VAL A 13 10.97 18.34 -5.07
CA VAL A 13 11.77 17.15 -4.79
C VAL A 13 11.72 16.16 -5.94
N THR A 14 12.86 15.52 -6.24
CA THR A 14 12.99 14.52 -7.31
C THR A 14 13.28 13.13 -6.73
N PHE A 15 12.43 12.16 -7.07
CA PHE A 15 12.63 10.75 -6.78
C PHE A 15 13.08 9.98 -8.02
N CYS A 16 13.97 9.02 -7.85
CA CYS A 16 14.34 8.05 -8.87
C CYS A 16 13.84 6.67 -8.46
N SER A 17 12.99 6.10 -9.31
CA SER A 17 12.57 4.70 -9.24
C SER A 17 13.73 3.72 -9.44
N SER A 18 13.49 2.44 -9.12
CA SER A 18 14.45 1.36 -9.36
C SER A 18 14.68 1.04 -10.84
N ASP A 19 13.80 1.48 -11.74
CA ASP A 19 13.92 1.40 -13.20
C ASP A 19 14.30 2.76 -13.84
N ASP A 20 15.04 3.59 -13.08
CA ASP A 20 15.70 4.83 -13.52
C ASP A 20 14.77 5.92 -14.10
N ILE A 21 13.47 5.85 -13.78
CA ILE A 21 12.50 6.89 -14.08
C ILE A 21 12.47 7.93 -12.95
N LEU A 22 12.53 9.20 -13.36
CA LEU A 22 12.52 10.35 -12.46
C LEU A 22 11.11 10.92 -12.28
N PHE A 23 10.76 11.21 -11.03
CA PHE A 23 9.49 11.76 -10.58
C PHE A 23 9.71 13.05 -9.80
N ARG A 24 9.12 14.16 -10.26
CA ARG A 24 9.06 15.40 -9.49
C ARG A 24 7.73 15.52 -8.78
N VAL A 25 7.76 15.80 -7.49
CA VAL A 25 6.58 15.93 -6.63
C VAL A 25 6.72 17.12 -5.68
N HIS A 26 5.61 17.52 -5.05
CA HIS A 26 5.59 18.60 -4.05
C HIS A 26 5.84 18.04 -2.66
N LYS A 27 6.89 18.52 -2.02
CA LYS A 27 7.34 18.11 -0.69
C LYS A 27 6.31 18.39 0.39
N VAL A 28 5.67 19.57 0.33
CA VAL A 28 4.57 19.93 1.24
C VAL A 28 3.45 18.90 1.22
N ASN A 29 3.17 18.32 0.06
CA ASN A 29 2.13 17.31 -0.06
C ASN A 29 2.56 15.98 0.56
N LEU A 30 3.83 15.59 0.37
CA LEU A 30 4.37 14.40 1.03
C LEU A 30 4.29 14.53 2.55
N GLU A 31 4.69 15.67 3.12
CA GLU A 31 4.64 15.91 4.56
C GLU A 31 3.23 15.83 5.14
N VAL A 32 2.22 16.24 4.37
CA VAL A 32 0.82 16.20 4.81
C VAL A 32 0.27 14.78 4.81
N VAL A 33 0.64 13.96 3.81
CA VAL A 33 -0.01 12.66 3.56
C VAL A 33 0.79 11.45 4.07
N SER A 34 2.04 11.65 4.48
CA SER A 34 2.96 10.58 4.85
C SER A 34 3.67 10.87 6.17
N THR A 35 4.08 9.83 6.88
CA THR A 35 4.85 9.96 8.14
C THR A 35 6.27 9.41 8.02
N GLY A 36 6.59 8.67 6.95
CA GLY A 36 7.87 7.99 6.77
C GLY A 36 8.91 8.75 5.95
N PHE A 37 8.52 9.83 5.26
CA PHE A 37 9.49 10.64 4.53
C PHE A 37 10.30 11.51 5.50
N PRO A 38 11.61 11.67 5.29
CA PRO A 38 12.44 12.51 6.14
C PRO A 38 11.89 13.95 6.17
N PRO A 39 11.96 14.66 7.31
CA PRO A 39 11.45 16.02 7.42
C PRO A 39 12.09 16.92 6.37
N ALA A 40 11.33 17.92 5.90
CA ALA A 40 11.82 18.85 4.89
C ALA A 40 13.12 19.57 5.19
N SER A 41 13.50 19.64 6.47
CA SER A 41 14.71 20.30 6.92
C SER A 41 15.99 19.56 6.54
N LEU A 42 15.92 18.33 6.03
CA LEU A 42 17.06 17.66 5.42
C LEU A 42 17.17 18.17 3.98
N SER A 43 17.89 19.27 3.84
CA SER A 43 18.25 19.94 2.60
C SER A 43 18.79 18.94 1.59
N LEU A 44 17.93 18.54 0.66
CA LEU A 44 18.34 18.03 -0.64
C LEU A 44 18.46 19.28 -1.50
N ASP A 45 19.63 19.54 -2.06
CA ASP A 45 19.78 20.61 -3.06
C ASP A 45 18.75 20.37 -4.18
N GLU A 46 18.33 21.39 -4.96
CA GLU A 46 17.39 21.18 -6.09
C GLU A 46 17.85 20.09 -7.09
N THR A 47 19.14 19.74 -7.04
CA THR A 47 19.79 18.68 -7.82
C THR A 47 19.80 17.30 -7.17
N ASP A 48 19.42 17.17 -5.91
CA ASP A 48 19.50 15.90 -5.19
C ASP A 48 18.34 14.98 -5.56
N VAL A 49 18.70 13.86 -6.16
CA VAL A 49 17.77 12.82 -6.60
C VAL A 49 17.69 11.73 -5.53
N VAL A 50 16.50 11.56 -4.93
CA VAL A 50 16.25 10.53 -3.92
C VAL A 50 15.98 9.20 -4.62
N LYS A 51 16.92 8.26 -4.53
CA LYS A 51 16.72 6.91 -5.06
C LYS A 51 15.84 6.09 -4.12
N ILE A 52 14.85 5.41 -4.68
CA ILE A 52 13.92 4.54 -3.96
C ILE A 52 13.76 3.18 -4.68
N GLU A 53 13.30 2.18 -3.95
CA GLU A 53 13.30 0.77 -4.38
C GLU A 53 12.11 0.45 -5.30
N GLU A 54 11.05 1.24 -5.21
CA GLU A 54 9.82 1.05 -5.96
C GLU A 54 10.01 1.41 -7.43
N ASN A 55 9.43 0.60 -8.31
CA ASN A 55 9.48 0.84 -9.76
C ASN A 55 8.55 1.99 -10.17
N ALA A 56 8.70 2.46 -11.41
CA ALA A 56 7.99 3.60 -11.94
C ALA A 56 6.47 3.39 -12.02
N ALA A 57 5.99 2.16 -12.24
CA ALA A 57 4.55 1.87 -12.29
C ALA A 57 3.92 2.05 -10.90
N THR A 58 4.55 1.49 -9.86
CA THR A 58 4.14 1.65 -8.46
C THR A 58 4.18 3.11 -8.06
N LEU A 59 5.26 3.83 -8.37
CA LEU A 59 5.43 5.22 -8.00
C LEU A 59 4.46 6.17 -8.70
N ARG A 60 4.10 5.90 -9.97
CA ARG A 60 3.06 6.67 -10.66
C ARG A 60 1.74 6.66 -9.90
N LEU A 61 1.33 5.48 -9.43
CA LEU A 61 0.08 5.32 -8.68
C LEU A 61 0.22 5.82 -7.22
N PHE A 62 1.33 5.52 -6.55
CA PHE A 62 1.62 5.98 -5.20
C PHE A 62 1.65 7.51 -5.10
N PHE A 63 2.39 8.17 -5.99
CA PHE A 63 2.44 9.63 -6.05
C PHE A 63 1.17 10.27 -6.62
N HIS A 64 0.21 9.49 -7.12
CA HIS A 64 -1.12 10.04 -7.42
C HIS A 64 -1.87 10.40 -6.13
N PHE A 65 -1.72 9.57 -5.08
CA PHE A 65 -2.38 9.78 -3.78
C PHE A 65 -1.83 10.96 -2.97
N ILE A 66 -0.64 11.46 -3.30
CA ILE A 66 -0.07 12.61 -2.58
C ILE A 66 -0.77 13.93 -2.94
N TYR A 67 -1.62 13.94 -3.97
CA TYR A 67 -2.32 15.15 -4.40
C TYR A 67 -3.81 15.06 -4.04
N PRO A 68 -4.25 15.65 -2.90
CA PRO A 68 -5.62 15.51 -2.43
C PRO A 68 -6.69 16.05 -3.40
N GLY A 69 -6.32 17.01 -4.25
CA GLY A 69 -7.21 17.59 -5.26
C GLY A 69 -7.39 16.73 -6.51
N ARG A 70 -6.69 15.59 -6.64
CA ARG A 70 -6.86 14.69 -7.77
C ARG A 70 -8.03 13.72 -7.51
N PRO A 71 -8.82 13.39 -8.54
CA PRO A 71 -9.74 12.26 -8.47
C PRO A 71 -9.00 10.99 -8.09
N LEU A 72 -9.69 10.01 -7.51
CA LEU A 72 -9.09 8.70 -7.28
C LEU A 72 -8.53 8.10 -8.58
N PRO A 73 -7.37 7.45 -8.55
CA PRO A 73 -6.85 6.76 -9.71
C PRO A 73 -7.75 5.57 -10.05
N ASP A 74 -7.69 5.08 -11.29
CA ASP A 74 -8.47 3.91 -11.69
C ASP A 74 -7.91 2.63 -11.06
N LEU A 75 -8.42 2.30 -9.88
CA LEU A 75 -8.09 1.07 -9.16
C LEU A 75 -8.98 -0.10 -9.56
N MET A 76 -10.06 0.14 -10.31
CA MET A 76 -10.96 -0.93 -10.77
C MET A 76 -10.30 -1.76 -11.86
N SER A 77 -9.66 -1.12 -12.83
CA SER A 77 -8.93 -1.80 -13.90
C SER A 77 -7.50 -2.19 -13.53
N THR A 78 -6.96 -1.68 -12.43
CA THR A 78 -5.59 -1.99 -11.98
C THR A 78 -5.46 -3.42 -11.47
N SER A 79 -4.32 -4.07 -11.81
CA SER A 79 -3.97 -5.44 -11.41
C SER A 79 -3.68 -5.59 -9.92
N PHE A 80 -3.71 -6.82 -9.42
CA PHE A 80 -3.42 -7.11 -8.02
C PHE A 80 -1.99 -6.69 -7.65
N GLU A 81 -1.02 -7.03 -8.49
CA GLU A 81 0.40 -6.83 -8.25
C GLU A 81 0.72 -5.35 -8.08
N LEU A 82 0.10 -4.48 -8.89
CA LEU A 82 0.31 -3.04 -8.80
C LEU A 82 -0.33 -2.45 -7.54
N ILE A 83 -1.58 -2.81 -7.21
CA ILE A 83 -2.23 -2.33 -5.98
C ILE A 83 -1.47 -2.83 -4.74
N HIS A 84 -1.08 -4.10 -4.71
CA HIS A 84 -0.32 -4.69 -3.62
C HIS A 84 1.06 -4.00 -3.44
N SER A 85 1.73 -3.68 -4.54
CA SER A 85 2.99 -2.93 -4.50
C SER A 85 2.80 -1.52 -3.92
N VAL A 86 1.71 -0.83 -4.28
CA VAL A 86 1.38 0.48 -3.71
C VAL A 86 1.03 0.39 -2.24
N VAL A 87 0.28 -0.63 -1.80
CA VAL A 87 0.00 -0.86 -0.38
C VAL A 87 1.30 -1.07 0.40
N THR A 88 2.21 -1.88 -0.13
CA THR A 88 3.51 -2.15 0.51
C THR A 88 4.34 -0.87 0.64
N ALA A 89 4.38 -0.05 -0.41
CA ALA A 89 5.04 1.25 -0.37
C ALA A 89 4.35 2.21 0.61
N ALA A 90 3.03 2.25 0.62
CA ALA A 90 2.25 3.12 1.50
C ALA A 90 2.39 2.74 2.98
N ASP A 91 2.51 1.45 3.30
CA ASP A 91 2.85 0.96 4.63
C ASP A 91 4.25 1.45 5.04
N LYS A 92 5.25 1.23 4.18
CA LYS A 92 6.65 1.67 4.38
C LYS A 92 6.76 3.18 4.64
N TRP A 93 6.01 3.99 3.90
CA TRP A 93 6.10 5.45 3.96
C TRP A 93 5.01 6.10 4.84
N GLY A 94 4.14 5.30 5.49
CA GLY A 94 3.09 5.79 6.38
C GLY A 94 1.99 6.60 5.70
N MET A 95 1.60 6.22 4.47
CA MET A 95 0.50 6.84 3.71
C MET A 95 -0.83 6.12 3.95
N TYR A 96 -1.35 6.20 5.17
CA TYR A 96 -2.51 5.42 5.63
C TYR A 96 -3.78 5.60 4.78
N HIS A 97 -4.05 6.82 4.28
CA HIS A 97 -5.23 7.06 3.45
C HIS A 97 -5.14 6.32 2.10
N ALA A 98 -3.95 6.27 1.49
CA ALA A 98 -3.73 5.52 0.27
C ALA A 98 -3.91 4.01 0.51
N MET A 99 -3.45 3.51 1.66
CA MET A 99 -3.63 2.10 2.05
C MET A 99 -5.09 1.74 2.22
N GLU A 100 -5.86 2.52 2.98
CA GLU A 100 -7.29 2.26 3.22
C GLU A 100 -8.07 2.23 1.90
N ILE A 101 -7.80 3.17 0.99
CA ILE A 101 -8.39 3.16 -0.34
C ILE A 101 -8.00 1.87 -1.07
N CYS A 102 -6.71 1.52 -1.12
CA CYS A 102 -6.25 0.32 -1.81
C CYS A 102 -6.83 -0.98 -1.22
N PHE A 103 -7.05 -1.05 0.10
CA PHE A 103 -7.66 -2.19 0.77
C PHE A 103 -9.09 -2.46 0.29
N LEU A 104 -9.88 -1.41 0.03
CA LEU A 104 -11.22 -1.55 -0.55
C LEU A 104 -11.17 -2.28 -1.90
N TYR A 105 -10.16 -2.00 -2.72
CA TYR A 105 -9.99 -2.62 -4.04
C TYR A 105 -9.32 -3.99 -3.96
N LEU A 106 -8.41 -4.24 -3.01
CA LEU A 106 -7.82 -5.57 -2.79
C LEU A 106 -8.89 -6.62 -2.49
N ARG A 107 -10.03 -6.22 -1.93
CA ARG A 107 -11.18 -7.11 -1.70
C ARG A 107 -11.60 -7.89 -2.97
N LYS A 108 -11.44 -7.31 -4.18
CA LYS A 108 -11.80 -8.00 -5.44
C LYS A 108 -10.90 -9.19 -5.76
N PHE A 109 -9.74 -9.28 -5.13
CA PHE A 109 -8.73 -10.31 -5.39
C PHE A 109 -8.65 -11.40 -4.32
N VAL A 110 -9.50 -11.36 -3.28
CA VAL A 110 -9.44 -12.30 -2.14
C VAL A 110 -9.54 -13.77 -2.54
N SER A 111 -10.25 -14.10 -3.63
CA SER A 111 -10.36 -15.47 -4.13
C SER A 111 -9.08 -15.97 -4.81
N THR A 112 -8.27 -15.06 -5.35
CA THR A 112 -7.07 -15.36 -6.14
C THR A 112 -5.77 -15.19 -5.34
N HIS A 113 -5.74 -14.24 -4.40
CA HIS A 113 -4.55 -13.87 -3.63
C HIS A 113 -4.85 -13.77 -2.11
N PRO A 114 -5.56 -14.73 -1.50
CA PRO A 114 -6.02 -14.61 -0.12
C PRO A 114 -4.88 -14.46 0.89
N VAL A 115 -3.77 -15.17 0.69
CA VAL A 115 -2.63 -15.18 1.62
C VAL A 115 -1.90 -13.83 1.63
N ASP A 116 -1.62 -13.27 0.45
CA ASP A 116 -0.92 -11.98 0.35
C ASP A 116 -1.78 -10.84 0.89
N ILE A 117 -3.08 -10.88 0.61
CA ILE A 117 -4.06 -9.94 1.17
C ILE A 117 -4.12 -10.06 2.70
N LEU A 118 -4.13 -11.28 3.24
CA LEU A 118 -4.14 -11.51 4.68
C LEU A 118 -2.88 -10.93 5.35
N ARG A 119 -1.70 -11.05 4.72
CA ARG A 119 -0.45 -10.49 5.26
C ARG A 119 -0.50 -8.97 5.38
N VAL A 120 -0.90 -8.27 4.32
CA VAL A 120 -0.98 -6.81 4.35
C VAL A 120 -2.09 -6.31 5.28
N ALA A 121 -3.23 -7.00 5.32
CA ALA A 121 -4.33 -6.68 6.21
C ALA A 121 -3.98 -6.94 7.68
N GLY A 122 -3.27 -8.03 7.97
CA GLY A 122 -2.84 -8.42 9.31
C GLY A 122 -1.86 -7.43 9.93
N ARG A 123 -0.87 -6.96 9.16
CA ARG A 123 0.09 -5.93 9.60
C ARG A 123 -0.57 -4.61 9.97
N ASN A 124 -1.70 -4.30 9.33
CA ASN A 124 -2.44 -3.06 9.50
C ASN A 124 -3.72 -3.22 10.33
N ASP A 125 -3.92 -4.38 10.97
CA ASP A 125 -5.12 -4.72 11.74
C ASP A 125 -6.45 -4.43 10.99
N CYS A 126 -6.44 -4.60 9.67
CA CYS A 126 -7.56 -4.31 8.77
C CYS A 126 -8.63 -5.42 8.84
N GLY A 127 -9.46 -5.38 9.89
CA GLY A 127 -10.38 -6.46 10.23
C GLY A 127 -11.36 -6.88 9.13
N HIS A 128 -11.89 -5.93 8.36
CA HIS A 128 -12.86 -6.24 7.29
C HIS A 128 -12.23 -6.97 6.10
N LEU A 129 -10.94 -6.71 5.83
CA LEU A 129 -10.19 -7.38 4.77
C LEU A 129 -9.68 -8.75 5.25
N ILE A 130 -9.25 -8.86 6.51
CA ILE A 130 -8.94 -10.14 7.17
C ILE A 130 -10.15 -11.07 7.07
N ALA A 131 -11.33 -10.62 7.50
CA ALA A 131 -12.57 -11.39 7.43
C ALA A 131 -12.93 -11.83 6.00
N ALA A 132 -12.61 -11.03 4.98
CA ALA A 132 -12.87 -11.36 3.59
C ALA A 132 -12.00 -12.52 3.07
N THR A 133 -10.84 -12.77 3.67
CA THR A 133 -9.96 -13.89 3.31
C THR A 133 -10.35 -15.20 3.98
N ALA A 134 -11.17 -15.15 5.05
CA ALA A 134 -11.52 -16.32 5.86
C ALA A 134 -12.10 -17.50 5.06
N PRO A 135 -13.05 -17.31 4.11
CA PRO A 135 -13.58 -18.42 3.32
C PRO A 135 -12.52 -19.22 2.55
N TYR A 136 -11.40 -18.59 2.22
CA TYR A 136 -10.34 -19.18 1.41
C TYR A 136 -9.21 -19.79 2.25
N LEU A 137 -9.10 -19.42 3.54
CA LEU A 137 -7.98 -19.79 4.41
C LEU A 137 -8.40 -20.50 5.70
N VAL A 138 -9.71 -20.67 5.95
CA VAL A 138 -10.27 -21.36 7.14
C VAL A 138 -9.67 -22.74 7.39
N HIS A 139 -9.29 -23.44 6.33
CA HIS A 139 -8.71 -24.78 6.40
C HIS A 139 -7.27 -24.79 6.94
N LEU A 140 -6.62 -23.63 7.04
CA LEU A 140 -5.25 -23.55 7.55
C LEU A 140 -5.23 -23.52 9.08
N PRO A 141 -4.25 -24.16 9.72
CA PRO A 141 -4.07 -24.07 11.17
C PRO A 141 -3.87 -22.62 11.62
N ILE A 142 -4.40 -22.27 12.80
CA ILE A 142 -4.25 -20.92 13.37
C ILE A 142 -2.78 -20.52 13.55
N THR A 143 -1.88 -21.48 13.75
CA THR A 143 -0.42 -21.23 13.81
C THR A 143 0.12 -20.73 12.47
N THR A 144 -0.40 -21.23 11.35
CA THR A 144 -0.04 -20.77 10.00
C THR A 144 -0.61 -19.37 9.76
N ILE A 145 -1.87 -19.13 10.14
CA ILE A 145 -2.51 -17.82 10.07
C ILE A 145 -1.74 -16.77 10.89
N ALA A 146 -1.35 -17.12 12.13
CA ALA A 146 -0.56 -16.24 12.99
C ALA A 146 0.82 -15.91 12.38
N ALA A 147 1.45 -16.89 11.71
CA ALA A 147 2.73 -16.68 11.02
C ALA A 147 2.63 -15.71 9.83
N PHE A 148 1.44 -15.43 9.31
CA PHE A 148 1.22 -14.40 8.29
C PHE A 148 1.19 -12.97 8.86
N GLY A 149 1.39 -12.79 10.16
CA GLY A 149 1.55 -11.48 10.79
C GLY A 149 0.29 -10.94 11.44
N LEU A 150 -0.69 -11.79 11.74
CA LEU A 150 -1.88 -11.36 12.49
C LEU A 150 -1.51 -11.06 13.94
N SER A 151 -2.01 -9.94 14.46
CA SER A 151 -1.93 -9.66 15.88
C SER A 151 -2.71 -10.71 16.69
N ARG A 152 -2.34 -10.89 17.97
CA ARG A 152 -3.07 -11.81 18.87
C ARG A 152 -4.57 -11.49 18.92
N SER A 153 -4.93 -10.21 18.87
CA SER A 153 -6.32 -9.76 18.84
C SER A 153 -7.05 -10.21 17.58
N MET A 154 -6.38 -10.21 16.42
CA MET A 154 -6.95 -10.65 15.16
C MET A 154 -7.04 -12.16 15.05
N CYS A 155 -6.08 -12.91 15.61
CA CYS A 155 -6.19 -14.37 15.72
C CYS A 155 -7.42 -14.79 16.54
N ILE A 156 -7.74 -14.09 17.64
CA ILE A 156 -8.94 -14.37 18.43
C ILE A 156 -10.20 -14.11 17.60
N ARG A 157 -10.27 -12.96 16.93
CA ARG A 157 -11.40 -12.61 16.04
C ARG A 157 -11.58 -13.63 14.91
N TRP A 158 -10.49 -14.06 14.30
CA TRP A 158 -10.48 -15.10 13.27
C TRP A 158 -11.14 -16.39 13.79
N VAL A 159 -10.69 -16.89 14.94
CA VAL A 159 -11.21 -18.12 15.54
C VAL A 159 -12.70 -18.00 15.87
N ILE A 160 -13.13 -16.89 16.47
CA ILE A 160 -14.56 -16.65 16.77
C ILE A 160 -15.39 -16.66 15.49
N GLN A 161 -14.90 -16.01 14.43
CA GLN A 161 -15.61 -15.97 13.16
C GLN A 161 -15.79 -17.35 12.54
N LEU A 162 -14.80 -18.24 12.64
CA LEU A 162 -14.93 -19.62 12.17
C LEU A 162 -16.07 -20.34 12.90
N PHE A 163 -16.11 -20.27 14.23
CA PHE A 163 -17.16 -20.91 15.02
C PHE A 163 -18.57 -20.40 14.66
N CYS A 164 -18.73 -19.11 14.40
CA CYS A 164 -20.03 -18.56 13.98
C CYS A 164 -20.44 -18.98 12.55
N THR A 165 -19.50 -19.28 11.66
CA THR A 165 -19.81 -19.72 10.29
C THR A 165 -20.06 -21.22 10.14
N TYR A 166 -19.65 -22.04 11.11
CA TYR A 166 -19.89 -23.50 11.10
C TYR A 166 -21.23 -23.92 11.73
N ASP A 167 -21.91 -23.02 12.44
CA ASP A 167 -23.23 -23.25 13.07
C ASP A 167 -24.43 -22.81 12.20
N GLN A 168 -24.24 -22.65 10.88
CA GLN A 168 -25.29 -22.42 9.88
C GLN A 168 -25.18 -23.41 8.72
#